data_AF-A0A812XVD9-F1
#
_entry.id   AF-A0A812XVD9-F1
#
_cell.length_a   1.000
_cell.length_b   1.000
_cell.length_c   1.000
_cell.angle_alpha   90.00
_cell.angle_beta   90.00
_cell.angle_gamma   90.00
#
_symmetry.space_group_name_H-M   'P 1'
#
loop_
_entity.id
_entity.type
_entity.pdbx_description
1 polymer ?
#
loop_
_entity_poly.entity_id
_entity_poly.type
_entity_poly.pdbx_seq_one_letter_code
_entity_poly.pdbx_strand_id
1 'polypeptide(L)'
;DLGNQSAIQRFVVLLLLATSPATLPAHLADLDKVILKHPLVVAAISASAAYLSGDYLGFLRFYKEADFLSAVAVAELANLARMRLLWMISRAYPRSVGDSVSLRGLVKLLACQDEAHARAFLSFHGLAVEEGEQRDRVLFPKKGCVDE
;
A
#
# COMPACT_ATOMS: atom_id res chain seq x y z
N ASP A 1 -7.57 26.81 17.50
CA ASP A 1 -6.42 26.73 16.60
C ASP A 1 -6.73 25.71 15.50
N LEU A 2 -6.92 26.20 14.28
CA LEU A 2 -7.37 25.39 13.14
C LEU A 2 -6.32 24.33 12.74
N GLY A 3 -5.02 24.60 12.95
CA GLY A 3 -3.95 23.68 12.61
C GLY A 3 -3.98 22.42 13.48
N ASN A 4 -4.10 22.62 14.80
CA ASN A 4 -4.20 21.52 15.76
C ASN A 4 -5.48 20.68 15.55
N GLN A 5 -6.61 21.32 15.32
CA GLN A 5 -7.86 20.61 14.99
C GLN A 5 -7.71 19.78 13.71
N SER A 6 -7.12 20.35 12.66
CA SER A 6 -6.93 19.64 11.38
C SER A 6 -5.95 18.48 11.49
N ALA A 7 -4.91 18.60 12.32
CA ALA A 7 -3.98 17.51 12.62
C ALA A 7 -4.69 16.35 13.33
N ILE A 8 -5.53 16.64 14.34
CA ILE A 8 -6.34 15.63 15.02
C ILE A 8 -7.29 14.95 14.02
N GLN A 9 -7.98 15.74 13.19
CA GLN A 9 -8.94 15.19 12.22
C GLN A 9 -8.28 14.30 11.17
N ARG A 10 -7.07 14.63 10.72
CA ARG A 10 -6.26 13.73 9.88
C ARG A 10 -6.08 12.36 10.54
N PHE A 11 -5.72 12.31 11.83
CA PHE A 11 -5.54 11.04 12.53
C PHE A 11 -6.85 10.29 12.71
N VAL A 12 -7.94 10.98 13.03
CA VAL A 12 -9.27 10.36 13.13
C VAL A 12 -9.64 9.69 11.81
N VAL A 13 -9.46 10.38 10.68
CA VAL A 13 -9.72 9.81 9.34
C VAL A 13 -8.91 8.54 9.09
N LEU A 14 -7.59 8.55 9.36
CA LEU A 14 -6.72 7.40 9.14
C LEU A 14 -7.04 6.23 10.09
N LEU A 15 -7.37 6.51 11.35
CA LEU A 15 -7.77 5.49 12.32
C LEU A 15 -9.13 4.88 11.97
N LEU A 16 -10.09 5.69 11.52
CA LEU A 16 -11.37 5.20 11.02
C LEU A 16 -11.17 4.32 9.78
N LEU A 17 -10.29 4.70 8.86
CA LEU A 17 -9.94 3.83 7.73
C LEU A 17 -9.40 2.46 8.21
N ALA A 18 -8.53 2.44 9.21
CA ALA A 18 -7.92 1.22 9.73
C ALA A 18 -8.86 0.34 10.57
N THR A 19 -9.79 0.94 11.31
CA THR A 19 -10.59 0.24 12.33
C THR A 19 -12.07 0.11 11.98
N SER A 20 -12.63 1.04 11.22
CA SER A 20 -14.07 1.12 10.93
C SER A 20 -14.33 1.90 9.62
N PRO A 21 -13.85 1.41 8.46
CA PRO A 21 -13.92 2.17 7.21
C PRO A 21 -15.35 2.52 6.78
N ALA A 22 -16.34 1.74 7.22
CA ALA A 22 -17.76 1.99 6.94
C ALA A 22 -18.31 3.27 7.62
N THR A 23 -17.71 3.74 8.71
CA THR A 23 -18.16 4.95 9.42
C THR A 23 -17.50 6.22 8.91
N LEU A 24 -16.44 6.09 8.10
CA LEU A 24 -15.69 7.23 7.56
C LEU A 24 -16.59 8.22 6.79
N PRO A 25 -17.55 7.82 5.93
CA PRO A 25 -18.42 8.77 5.23
C PRO A 25 -19.28 9.61 6.17
N ALA A 26 -19.80 9.02 7.25
CA ALA A 26 -20.59 9.73 8.24
C ALA A 26 -19.73 10.76 9.00
N HIS A 27 -18.54 10.34 9.45
CA HIS A 27 -17.59 11.26 10.10
C HIS A 27 -17.24 12.45 9.20
N LEU A 28 -16.95 12.21 7.92
CA LEU A 28 -16.62 13.27 6.97
C LEU A 28 -17.79 14.22 6.71
N ALA A 29 -19.03 13.74 6.76
CA ALA A 29 -20.23 14.56 6.57
C ALA A 29 -20.46 15.53 7.75
N ASP A 30 -20.03 15.16 8.95
CA ASP A 30 -20.18 15.97 10.17
C ASP A 30 -19.10 17.05 10.32
N LEU A 31 -18.04 17.01 9.50
CA LEU A 31 -16.94 17.98 9.59
C LEU A 31 -17.27 19.31 8.90
N ASP A 32 -16.81 20.39 9.53
CA ASP A 32 -16.87 21.72 8.93
C ASP A 32 -16.14 21.77 7.58
N LYS A 33 -16.71 22.50 6.62
CA LYS A 33 -16.13 22.69 5.28
C LYS A 33 -14.72 23.27 5.32
N VAL A 34 -14.38 24.05 6.34
CA VAL A 34 -13.03 24.62 6.52
C VAL A 34 -12.03 23.52 6.85
N ILE A 35 -12.39 22.59 7.73
CA ILE A 35 -11.54 21.44 8.12
C ILE A 35 -11.36 20.49 6.94
N LEU A 36 -12.45 20.19 6.22
CA LEU A 36 -12.40 19.30 5.05
C LEU A 36 -11.47 19.79 3.95
N LYS A 37 -11.27 21.10 3.83
CA LYS A 37 -10.35 21.71 2.86
C LYS A 37 -8.92 21.82 3.35
N HIS A 38 -8.65 21.52 4.62
CA HIS A 38 -7.31 21.63 5.16
C HIS A 38 -6.37 20.58 4.54
N PRO A 39 -5.16 20.92 4.09
CA PRO A 39 -4.28 20.00 3.36
C PRO A 39 -4.01 18.67 4.08
N LEU A 40 -3.84 18.72 5.41
CA LEU A 40 -3.66 17.51 6.23
C LEU A 40 -4.84 16.54 6.14
N VAL A 41 -6.07 17.07 6.18
CA VAL A 41 -7.30 16.27 6.14
C VAL A 41 -7.53 15.78 4.71
N VAL A 42 -7.32 16.63 3.70
CA VAL A 42 -7.41 16.26 2.28
C VAL A 42 -6.44 15.12 1.93
N ALA A 43 -5.21 15.15 2.44
CA ALA A 43 -4.24 14.08 2.23
C ALA A 43 -4.72 12.74 2.81
N ALA A 44 -5.25 12.75 4.04
CA ALA A 44 -5.80 11.53 4.66
C ALA A 44 -7.06 11.02 3.95
N ILE A 45 -7.96 11.91 3.51
CA ILE A 45 -9.13 11.55 2.69
C ILE A 45 -8.67 10.91 1.38
N SER A 46 -7.66 11.50 0.72
CA SER A 46 -7.14 10.99 -0.56
C SER A 46 -6.49 9.62 -0.39
N ALA A 47 -5.71 9.42 0.67
CA ALA A 47 -5.15 8.11 1.00
C ALA A 47 -6.26 7.07 1.29
N SER A 48 -7.29 7.47 2.03
CA SER A 48 -8.44 6.61 2.33
C SER A 48 -9.19 6.23 1.06
N ALA A 49 -9.45 7.19 0.18
CA ALA A 49 -10.09 6.94 -1.11
C ALA A 49 -9.24 6.01 -1.99
N ALA A 50 -7.93 6.22 -2.07
CA ALA A 50 -7.01 5.36 -2.81
C ALA A 50 -7.08 3.90 -2.32
N TYR A 51 -7.02 3.69 -1.00
CA TYR A 51 -7.12 2.35 -0.42
C TYR A 51 -8.48 1.69 -0.71
N LEU A 52 -9.59 2.41 -0.48
CA LEU A 52 -10.94 1.87 -0.63
C LEU A 52 -11.32 1.59 -2.09
N SER A 53 -10.77 2.35 -3.04
CA SER A 53 -10.97 2.15 -4.48
C SER A 53 -10.03 1.13 -5.11
N GLY A 54 -9.07 0.59 -4.35
CA GLY A 54 -8.09 -0.38 -4.85
C GLY A 54 -6.86 0.22 -5.53
N ASP A 55 -6.70 1.55 -5.52
CA ASP A 55 -5.44 2.22 -5.87
C ASP A 55 -4.41 2.06 -4.74
N TYR A 56 -3.91 0.83 -4.57
CA TYR A 56 -2.93 0.51 -3.54
C TYR A 56 -1.58 1.21 -3.78
N LEU A 57 -1.26 1.58 -5.03
CA LEU A 57 -0.05 2.35 -5.33
C LEU A 57 -0.15 3.78 -4.77
N GLY A 58 -1.27 4.45 -5.01
CA GLY A 58 -1.56 5.77 -4.44
C GLY A 58 -1.50 5.75 -2.91
N PHE A 59 -2.09 4.73 -2.30
CA PHE A 59 -2.05 4.55 -0.84
C PHE A 59 -0.63 4.27 -0.31
N LEU A 60 0.15 3.39 -0.95
CA LEU A 60 1.52 3.07 -0.51
C LEU A 60 2.47 4.26 -0.69
N ARG A 61 2.25 5.11 -1.69
CA ARG A 61 2.98 6.38 -1.84
C ARG A 61 2.71 7.31 -0.65
N PHE A 62 1.45 7.46 -0.26
CA PHE A 62 1.10 8.21 0.96
C PHE A 62 1.78 7.62 2.19
N TYR A 63 1.72 6.30 2.38
CA TYR A 63 2.36 5.63 3.53
C TYR A 63 3.86 5.90 3.63
N LYS A 64 4.57 5.94 2.48
CA LYS A 64 6.02 6.19 2.44
C LYS A 64 6.39 7.63 2.80
N GLU A 65 5.52 8.58 2.48
CA GLU A 65 5.74 10.02 2.70
C GLU A 65 5.11 10.52 4.02
N ALA A 66 4.32 9.67 4.68
CA ALA A 66 3.63 9.99 5.92
C ALA A 66 4.59 10.24 7.08
N ASP A 67 4.22 11.17 7.96
CA ASP A 67 4.88 11.29 9.27
C ASP A 67 4.68 10.02 10.10
N PHE A 68 5.55 9.82 11.10
CA PHE A 68 5.58 8.62 11.92
C PHE A 68 4.20 8.21 12.47
N LEU A 69 3.43 9.14 13.02
CA LEU A 69 2.13 8.82 13.61
C LEU A 69 1.11 8.41 12.54
N SER A 70 1.12 9.07 11.38
CA SER A 70 0.23 8.74 10.27
C SER A 70 0.58 7.38 9.68
N ALA A 71 1.87 7.06 9.57
CA ALA A 71 2.36 5.77 9.11
C ALA A 71 1.96 4.65 10.09
N VAL A 72 2.14 4.87 11.41
CA VAL A 72 1.73 3.91 12.45
C VAL A 72 0.22 3.65 12.40
N ALA A 73 -0.60 4.69 12.23
CA ALA A 73 -2.05 4.56 12.17
C ALA A 73 -2.54 3.63 11.04
N VAL A 74 -1.75 3.48 9.96
CA VAL A 74 -2.14 2.70 8.78
C VAL A 74 -1.16 1.58 8.42
N ALA A 75 -0.25 1.21 9.34
CA ALA A 75 0.79 0.22 9.08
C ALA A 75 0.23 -1.15 8.66
N GLU A 76 -0.82 -1.62 9.33
CA GLU A 76 -1.51 -2.87 8.97
C GLU A 76 -2.16 -2.81 7.58
N LEU A 77 -2.75 -1.65 7.24
CA LEU A 77 -3.30 -1.43 5.92
C LEU A 77 -2.22 -1.38 4.85
N ALA A 78 -1.02 -0.89 5.15
CA ALA A 78 0.12 -0.91 4.23
C ALA A 78 0.53 -2.34 3.89
N ASN A 79 0.60 -3.23 4.87
CA ASN A 79 0.87 -4.65 4.62
C ASN A 79 -0.23 -5.31 3.77
N LEU A 80 -1.51 -5.05 4.07
CA LEU A 80 -2.62 -5.51 3.25
C LEU A 80 -2.59 -4.95 1.82
N ALA A 81 -2.25 -3.67 1.65
CA ALA A 81 -2.12 -3.02 0.36
C ALA A 81 -1.00 -3.64 -0.47
N ARG A 82 0.18 -3.91 0.14
CA ARG A 82 1.29 -4.65 -0.51
C ARG A 82 0.84 -6.01 -0.99
N MET A 83 0.15 -6.77 -0.14
CA MET A 83 -0.34 -8.10 -0.48
C MET A 83 -1.32 -8.03 -1.64
N ARG A 84 -2.33 -7.15 -1.57
CA ARG A 84 -3.31 -7.01 -2.66
C ARG A 84 -2.66 -6.55 -3.97
N LEU A 85 -1.72 -5.63 -3.90
CA LEU A 85 -0.94 -5.18 -5.06
C LEU A 85 -0.11 -6.32 -5.67
N LEU A 86 0.56 -7.12 -4.85
CA LEU A 86 1.29 -8.30 -5.31
C LEU A 86 0.37 -9.29 -6.03
N TRP A 87 -0.84 -9.51 -5.50
CA TRP A 87 -1.85 -10.37 -6.12
C TRP A 87 -2.37 -9.81 -7.45
N MET A 88 -2.54 -8.50 -7.57
CA MET A 88 -2.91 -7.88 -8.85
C MET A 88 -1.80 -8.09 -9.89
N ILE A 89 -0.53 -7.86 -9.50
CA ILE A 89 0.63 -8.07 -10.37
C ILE A 89 0.69 -9.54 -10.83
N SER A 90 0.61 -10.50 -9.91
CA SER A 90 0.73 -11.93 -10.23
C SER A 90 -0.38 -12.45 -11.15
N ARG A 91 -1.55 -11.80 -11.13
CA ARG A 91 -2.69 -12.11 -12.02
C ARG A 91 -2.62 -11.42 -13.37
N ALA A 92 -2.13 -10.18 -13.40
CA ALA A 92 -2.05 -9.33 -14.60
C ALA A 92 -0.80 -9.58 -15.44
N TYR A 93 0.31 -10.05 -14.84
CA TYR A 93 1.57 -10.22 -15.55
C TYR A 93 1.44 -11.28 -16.67
N PRO A 94 1.77 -10.93 -17.93
CA PRO A 94 1.76 -11.87 -19.04
C PRO A 94 2.81 -12.96 -18.79
N ARG A 95 2.41 -14.22 -18.97
CA ARG A 95 3.23 -15.38 -18.58
C ARG A 95 3.98 -15.98 -19.77
N SER A 96 4.62 -15.16 -20.58
CA SER A 96 5.64 -15.71 -21.49
C SER A 96 6.69 -16.44 -20.66
N VAL A 97 7.07 -17.63 -21.10
CA VAL A 97 8.06 -18.46 -20.41
C VAL A 97 9.37 -17.64 -20.28
N GLY A 98 9.87 -17.48 -19.05
CA GLY A 98 11.10 -16.73 -18.75
C GLY A 98 10.90 -15.26 -18.39
N ASP A 99 9.66 -14.77 -18.33
CA ASP A 99 9.39 -13.40 -17.92
C ASP A 99 9.51 -13.24 -16.39
N SER A 100 10.28 -12.24 -15.97
CA SER A 100 10.66 -12.04 -14.57
C SER A 100 10.69 -10.55 -14.22
N VAL A 101 10.30 -10.23 -12.99
CA VAL A 101 10.28 -8.83 -12.53
C VAL A 101 11.52 -8.58 -11.67
N SER A 102 12.22 -7.47 -11.91
CA SER A 102 13.36 -7.11 -11.07
C SER A 102 12.93 -6.88 -9.62
N LEU A 103 13.69 -7.43 -8.66
CA LEU A 103 13.44 -7.24 -7.22
C LEU A 103 13.39 -5.74 -6.86
N ARG A 104 14.36 -4.96 -7.36
CA ARG A 104 14.42 -3.51 -7.15
C ARG A 104 13.17 -2.78 -7.66
N GLY A 105 12.56 -3.26 -8.74
CA GLY A 105 11.29 -2.75 -9.24
C GLY A 105 10.17 -3.01 -8.25
N LEU A 106 10.08 -4.23 -7.71
CA LEU A 106 9.08 -4.60 -6.71
C LEU A 106 9.29 -3.89 -5.37
N VAL A 107 10.53 -3.64 -4.94
CA VAL A 107 10.83 -2.84 -3.73
C VAL A 107 10.20 -1.45 -3.84
N LYS A 108 10.37 -0.80 -4.99
CA LYS A 108 9.76 0.52 -5.25
C LYS A 108 8.25 0.44 -5.31
N LEU A 109 7.72 -0.55 -6.04
CA LEU A 109 6.30 -0.70 -6.31
C LEU A 109 5.49 -1.06 -5.05
N LEU A 110 6.04 -1.95 -4.21
CA LEU A 110 5.44 -2.38 -2.94
C LEU A 110 5.80 -1.44 -1.78
N ALA A 111 6.54 -0.35 -2.03
CA ALA A 111 7.05 0.54 -1.00
C ALA A 111 7.69 -0.22 0.18
N CYS A 112 8.53 -1.22 -0.14
CA CYS A 112 9.38 -1.88 0.85
C CYS A 112 10.51 -0.94 1.26
N GLN A 113 11.02 -1.13 2.48
CA GLN A 113 12.10 -0.32 3.03
C GLN A 113 13.41 -0.53 2.24
N ASP A 114 13.72 -1.79 1.97
CA ASP A 114 14.91 -2.23 1.25
C ASP A 114 14.65 -3.59 0.57
N GLU A 115 15.70 -4.13 -0.07
CA GLU A 115 15.65 -5.43 -0.74
C GLU A 115 15.52 -6.61 0.24
N ALA A 116 16.04 -6.49 1.46
CA ALA A 116 15.92 -7.54 2.47
C ALA A 116 14.46 -7.69 2.96
N HIS A 117 13.80 -6.58 3.25
CA HIS A 117 12.36 -6.54 3.55
C HIS A 117 11.54 -7.08 2.37
N ALA A 118 11.86 -6.67 1.13
CA ALA A 118 11.15 -7.19 -0.03
C ALA A 118 11.32 -8.71 -0.18
N ARG A 119 12.54 -9.25 0.01
CA ARG A 119 12.80 -10.71 -0.04
C ARG A 119 12.01 -11.46 1.03
N ALA A 120 12.03 -10.96 2.28
CA ALA A 120 11.25 -11.56 3.37
C ALA A 120 9.74 -11.56 3.07
N PHE A 121 9.21 -10.44 2.58
CA PHE A 121 7.81 -10.30 2.19
C PHE A 121 7.42 -11.23 1.04
N LEU A 122 8.23 -11.30 -0.02
CA LEU A 122 7.98 -12.16 -1.17
C LEU A 122 8.07 -13.65 -0.79
N SER A 123 9.06 -14.03 0.00
CA SER A 123 9.23 -15.39 0.52
C SER A 123 8.05 -15.82 1.38
N PHE A 124 7.56 -14.94 2.27
CA PHE A 124 6.36 -15.18 3.07
C PHE A 124 5.12 -15.45 2.20
N HIS A 125 5.05 -14.84 1.01
CA HIS A 125 3.98 -15.03 0.04
C HIS A 125 4.29 -16.10 -1.03
N GLY A 126 5.31 -16.93 -0.83
CA GLY A 126 5.61 -18.07 -1.69
C GLY A 126 6.25 -17.73 -3.04
N LEU A 127 6.84 -16.52 -3.19
CA LEU A 127 7.56 -16.14 -4.39
C LEU A 127 9.06 -16.30 -4.17
N ALA A 128 9.71 -17.01 -5.09
CA ALA A 128 11.16 -17.16 -5.11
C ALA A 128 11.83 -15.94 -5.73
N VAL A 129 12.99 -15.57 -5.17
CA VAL A 129 13.88 -14.56 -5.72
C VAL A 129 15.15 -15.25 -6.18
N GLU A 130 15.41 -15.23 -7.48
CA GLU A 130 16.65 -15.72 -8.07
C GLU A 130 17.71 -14.62 -8.07
N GLU A 131 18.90 -14.98 -7.58
CA GLU A 131 20.07 -14.12 -7.67
C GLU A 131 20.62 -14.19 -9.09
N GLY A 132 20.70 -13.04 -9.75
CA GLY A 132 21.19 -12.94 -11.12
C GLY A 132 22.53 -12.23 -11.19
N GLU A 133 23.36 -12.57 -12.18
CA GLU A 133 24.68 -11.94 -12.39
C GLU A 133 24.62 -10.40 -12.49
N GLN A 134 23.50 -9.87 -12.97
CA GLN A 134 23.29 -8.42 -13.13
C GLN A 134 22.22 -7.85 -12.22
N ARG A 135 21.13 -8.59 -11.97
CA ARG A 135 19.98 -8.15 -11.15
C ARG A 135 19.20 -9.35 -10.62
N ASP A 136 18.79 -9.25 -9.37
CA ASP A 136 17.87 -10.20 -8.75
C ASP A 136 16.48 -10.11 -9.37
N ARG A 137 15.87 -11.26 -9.55
CA ARG A 137 14.62 -11.43 -10.29
C ARG A 137 13.63 -12.22 -9.46
N VAL A 138 12.37 -11.81 -9.53
CA VAL A 138 11.27 -12.49 -8.84
C VAL A 138 10.55 -13.36 -9.84
N LEU A 139 10.43 -14.63 -9.51
CA LEU A 139 9.74 -15.63 -10.32
C LEU A 139 8.27 -15.67 -9.93
N PHE A 140 7.40 -15.46 -10.92
CA PHE A 140 5.97 -15.66 -10.75
C PHE A 140 5.56 -17.07 -11.22
N PRO A 141 4.69 -17.78 -10.49
CA PRO A 141 4.27 -19.13 -10.85
C PRO A 141 3.56 -19.16 -12.21
N LYS A 142 3.70 -20.25 -12.97
CA LYS A 142 3.11 -20.40 -14.32
C LYS A 142 1.59 -20.63 -14.29
N LYS A 143 0.92 -20.11 -15.32
CA LYS A 143 -0.48 -20.33 -15.77
C LYS A 143 -1.06 -21.75 -15.67
N GLY A 144 -1.33 -22.33 -14.50
CA GLY A 144 -1.91 -23.70 -14.46
C GLY A 144 -0.88 -24.83 -14.62
N CYS A 145 0.38 -24.61 -14.23
CA CYS A 145 1.20 -25.73 -13.77
C CYS A 145 0.74 -26.08 -12.36
N VAL A 146 0.06 -27.22 -12.22
CA VAL A 146 0.00 -27.92 -10.94
C VAL A 146 1.36 -28.62 -10.87
N ASP A 147 2.22 -28.18 -9.96
CA ASP A 147 3.43 -28.96 -9.66
C ASP A 147 2.94 -30.24 -8.96
N GLU A 148 3.07 -31.37 -9.66
CA GLU A 148 2.88 -32.73 -9.11
C GLU A 148 4.00 -33.07 -8.11
#